data_AF-A0A397IW69-F1
#
_entry.id   AF-A0A397IW69-F1
#
_cell.length_a   1.000
_cell.length_b   1.000
_cell.length_c   1.000
_cell.angle_alpha   90.00
_cell.angle_beta   90.00
_cell.angle_gamma   90.00
#
_symmetry.space_group_name_H-M   'P 1'
#
loop_
_entity.id
_entity.type
_entity.pdbx_description
1 polymer ?
#
loop_
_entity_poly.entity_id
_entity_poly.type
_entity_poly.pdbx_seq_one_letter_code
_entity_poly.pdbx_strand_id
1 'polypeptide(L)'
;MIQDNSEDNRNNEIIYISNDEPMFSSRSNETSDIMQVEIDELPQSMNSLTFEEFASIRYEEPASREPEFETDESKSKSDETETETESESKSDKTEFESDKTDNESDESEESESAKEETETIPKFPNNTYSDLMTLIIQHNLNNKAGNAIIRFFNKHSNLPTSLLPKNIEQGRKLMDRMKLINLLNKEKTNNNRNYNEQYTSNWWARTEKTLPTGSYLLSIILYSDASTTDSLGKNTLHPIFVTLGNIITWRRNKPDVKQLLAYLPIIKAKDDTQKISEEHKNIIRRTFHKSLKFLLSPLYDDNGIELELNNSIFWCFPRISMIISNWPEACTFVLTYKSTKSNYPCHFCLVSKEDLSNINLNSNQIEPRSHNNMKLYYKNNMGKNVSIENVRNFFWSVPNINIYAATVPDRMHHLDLSLFQHQLNFTKILINKQCGKSVIDEMNRRVKLIPRYKDLKSFPNGFLHLTLLTASEYRSLMKIMIFIVDELYKDSGSPNFIKNNKITEVYLKWNKMYLLSRKENYEESDVTLLQVTIYIFI
;
A
#
# COMPACT_ATOMS: atom_id res chain seq x y z
N MET A 1 -66.16 -31.15 2.10
CA MET A 1 -66.47 -31.51 3.49
C MET A 1 -66.01 -30.34 4.34
N ILE A 2 -66.91 -29.40 4.66
CA ILE A 2 -67.59 -29.24 5.98
C ILE A 2 -66.52 -28.91 7.04
N GLN A 3 -66.48 -27.80 7.79
CA GLN A 3 -67.37 -26.68 8.18
C GLN A 3 -66.41 -25.55 8.65
N ASP A 4 -66.59 -24.27 8.33
CA ASP A 4 -67.53 -23.30 8.93
C ASP A 4 -67.31 -22.99 10.43
N ASN A 5 -66.95 -21.73 10.71
CA ASN A 5 -67.56 -20.79 11.67
C ASN A 5 -66.50 -19.82 12.23
N SER A 6 -66.44 -18.58 11.73
CA SER A 6 -67.36 -17.44 11.98
C SER A 6 -66.98 -16.74 13.29
N GLU A 7 -66.42 -15.53 13.18
CA GLU A 7 -67.12 -14.27 13.49
C GLU A 7 -66.78 -13.85 14.94
N ASP A 8 -66.48 -12.59 15.26
CA ASP A 8 -67.11 -11.41 14.72
C ASP A 8 -66.35 -10.12 15.10
N ASN A 9 -66.27 -9.18 14.15
CA ASN A 9 -66.63 -7.75 14.28
C ASN A 9 -65.87 -6.82 15.28
N ARG A 10 -65.60 -5.53 14.99
CA ARG A 10 -66.15 -4.59 14.01
C ARG A 10 -65.36 -3.26 14.00
N ASN A 11 -65.57 -2.49 12.92
CA ASN A 11 -65.39 -1.04 12.69
C ASN A 11 -64.14 -0.65 11.85
N ASN A 12 -64.26 -0.44 10.52
CA ASN A 12 -64.83 0.74 9.78
C ASN A 12 -63.99 2.01 10.04
N GLU A 13 -63.58 2.86 9.08
CA GLU A 13 -63.95 3.10 7.68
C GLU A 13 -62.89 4.04 7.03
N ILE A 14 -62.56 3.74 5.77
CA ILE A 14 -62.22 4.56 4.58
C ILE A 14 -62.01 6.08 4.74
N ILE A 15 -60.90 6.62 4.19
CA ILE A 15 -60.88 7.84 3.33
C ILE A 15 -59.81 7.70 2.22
N TYR A 16 -60.25 7.76 0.96
CA TYR A 16 -59.47 8.00 -0.27
C TYR A 16 -59.27 9.50 -0.47
N ILE A 17 -58.06 9.95 -0.83
CA ILE A 17 -57.87 11.15 -1.68
C ILE A 17 -56.73 10.89 -2.67
N SER A 18 -57.12 10.72 -3.94
CA SER A 18 -56.30 10.89 -5.14
C SER A 18 -55.95 12.37 -5.31
N ASN A 19 -54.78 12.69 -5.88
CA ASN A 19 -54.59 13.86 -6.77
C ASN A 19 -53.21 13.76 -7.45
N ASP A 20 -53.27 13.30 -8.70
CA ASP A 20 -52.68 13.90 -9.91
C ASP A 20 -51.22 14.40 -9.88
N GLU A 21 -50.42 13.73 -10.72
CA GLU A 21 -49.21 14.30 -11.35
C GLU A 21 -49.51 15.64 -12.03
N PRO A 22 -48.47 16.46 -12.21
CA PRO A 22 -48.09 16.69 -13.60
C PRO A 22 -46.60 16.50 -13.85
N MET A 23 -46.30 15.82 -14.95
CA MET A 23 -45.05 15.96 -15.68
C MET A 23 -44.76 17.44 -15.98
N PHE A 24 -43.59 17.93 -15.58
CA PHE A 24 -42.90 19.00 -16.30
C PHE A 24 -41.41 18.72 -16.40
N SER A 25 -40.96 18.59 -17.65
CA SER A 25 -39.57 18.74 -18.04
C SER A 25 -39.11 20.18 -17.80
N SER A 26 -37.91 20.37 -17.27
CA SER A 26 -37.05 21.49 -17.69
C SER A 26 -35.58 21.22 -17.38
N ARG A 27 -34.77 21.35 -18.44
CA ARG A 27 -33.34 21.66 -18.36
C ARG A 27 -33.19 23.12 -17.91
N SER A 28 -32.31 23.38 -16.94
CA SER A 28 -31.43 24.56 -16.81
C SER A 28 -30.57 24.34 -15.55
N ASN A 29 -29.25 24.27 -15.67
CA ASN A 29 -28.32 25.38 -15.41
C ASN A 29 -28.67 26.16 -14.15
N GLU A 30 -27.97 25.89 -13.04
CA GLU A 30 -27.53 26.93 -12.10
C GLU A 30 -26.44 26.39 -11.18
N THR A 31 -25.20 26.66 -11.59
CA THR A 31 -24.04 26.84 -10.71
C THR A 31 -24.15 28.20 -10.04
N SER A 32 -24.63 28.24 -8.81
CA SER A 32 -24.36 29.29 -7.83
C SER A 32 -24.97 28.86 -6.51
N ASP A 33 -24.13 28.65 -5.50
CA ASP A 33 -24.37 29.04 -4.10
C ASP A 33 -23.26 28.41 -3.24
N ILE A 34 -22.09 29.05 -3.24
CA ILE A 34 -21.06 28.83 -2.23
C ILE A 34 -21.36 29.83 -1.12
N MET A 35 -22.05 29.37 -0.08
CA MET A 35 -22.19 30.11 1.17
C MET A 35 -20.84 30.13 1.90
N GLN A 36 -20.40 31.35 2.22
CA GLN A 36 -19.37 31.61 3.23
C GLN A 36 -19.79 30.97 4.55
N VAL A 37 -18.92 30.14 5.14
CA VAL A 37 -19.05 29.69 6.52
C VAL A 37 -17.75 30.05 7.24
N GLU A 38 -17.90 30.85 8.29
CA GLU A 38 -16.88 31.27 9.23
C GLU A 38 -16.24 30.05 9.90
N ILE A 39 -14.91 30.03 9.92
CA ILE A 39 -14.10 29.04 10.62
C ILE A 39 -13.91 29.55 12.04
N ASP A 40 -14.70 29.03 12.98
CA ASP A 40 -14.39 29.18 14.40
C ASP A 40 -13.80 27.88 14.95
N GLU A 41 -12.64 28.06 15.60
CA GLU A 41 -11.88 27.17 16.49
C GLU A 41 -11.04 26.02 15.88
N LEU A 42 -9.89 26.38 15.31
CA LEU A 42 -8.65 25.58 15.33
C LEU A 42 -7.56 26.39 16.05
N PRO A 43 -6.66 25.77 16.85
CA PRO A 43 -5.58 26.50 17.50
C PRO A 43 -4.68 27.20 16.46
N GLN A 44 -4.58 28.52 16.58
CA GLN A 44 -3.92 29.44 15.65
C GLN A 44 -2.40 29.25 15.49
N SER A 45 -1.78 28.21 16.07
CA SER A 45 -0.32 28.08 16.14
C SER A 45 0.35 27.26 15.02
N MET A 46 -0.38 26.76 14.03
CA MET A 46 0.20 25.88 12.98
C MET A 46 0.25 26.49 11.56
N ASN A 47 -0.25 27.72 11.36
CA ASN A 47 -0.28 28.38 10.05
C ASN A 47 1.05 29.06 9.64
N SER A 48 2.14 28.81 10.35
CA SER A 48 3.39 29.59 10.21
C SER A 48 4.62 28.69 10.10
N LEU A 49 4.58 27.66 9.25
CA LEU A 49 5.83 26.98 8.86
C LEU A 49 6.40 27.60 7.58
N THR A 50 7.53 28.29 7.70
CA THR A 50 8.23 29.02 6.63
C THR A 50 9.04 28.06 5.73
N PHE A 51 9.51 28.56 4.58
CA PHE A 51 10.38 27.82 3.65
C PHE A 51 11.66 27.27 4.34
N GLU A 52 12.12 27.88 5.43
CA GLU A 52 13.29 27.45 6.20
C GLU A 52 13.03 26.18 7.05
N GLU A 53 11.79 25.96 7.49
CA GLU A 53 11.40 24.70 8.16
C GLU A 53 11.30 23.54 7.17
N PHE A 54 11.00 23.81 5.90
CA PHE A 54 11.08 22.84 4.81
C PHE A 54 12.52 22.34 4.55
N ALA A 55 13.52 23.22 4.67
CA ALA A 55 14.93 22.86 4.50
C ALA A 55 15.49 22.05 5.69
N SER A 56 14.83 22.14 6.85
CA SER A 56 15.26 21.48 8.09
C SER A 56 14.75 20.03 8.22
N ILE A 57 13.73 19.65 7.46
CA ILE A 57 13.26 18.26 7.36
C ILE A 57 14.25 17.50 6.47
N ARG A 58 15.22 16.83 7.10
CA ARG A 58 16.10 15.89 6.41
C ARG A 58 15.28 14.68 5.97
N TYR A 59 14.91 14.67 4.68
CA TYR A 59 14.49 13.46 3.99
C TYR A 59 15.75 12.67 3.60
N GLU A 60 16.05 11.61 4.33
CA GLU A 60 16.88 10.53 3.81
C GLU A 60 15.95 9.56 3.08
N GLU A 61 16.14 9.41 1.77
CA GLU A 61 15.48 8.36 1.00
C GLU A 61 15.87 7.00 1.61
N PRO A 62 14.93 6.16 2.05
CA PRO A 62 15.29 4.84 2.54
C PRO A 62 15.94 4.07 1.39
N ALA A 63 17.15 3.55 1.60
CA ALA A 63 17.96 2.81 0.62
C ALA A 63 17.32 1.51 0.09
N SER A 64 16.06 1.23 0.44
CA SER A 64 15.26 0.22 -0.22
C SER A 64 14.75 0.77 -1.56
N ARG A 65 15.55 0.56 -2.61
CA ARG A 65 15.05 0.48 -3.99
C ARG A 65 13.79 -0.41 -3.97
N GLU A 66 12.62 0.16 -4.22
CA GLU A 66 11.50 -0.62 -4.75
C GLU A 66 12.01 -1.25 -6.05
N PRO A 67 11.80 -2.55 -6.32
CA PRO A 67 12.23 -3.14 -7.57
C PRO A 67 11.58 -2.37 -8.71
N GLU A 68 12.40 -1.78 -9.59
CA GLU A 68 11.95 -1.43 -10.92
C GLU A 68 11.53 -2.75 -11.56
N PHE A 69 10.22 -2.92 -11.82
CA PHE A 69 9.80 -3.89 -12.80
C PHE A 69 10.30 -3.36 -14.14
N GLU A 70 11.45 -3.88 -14.59
CA GLU A 70 11.86 -3.78 -15.98
C GLU A 70 10.83 -4.58 -16.80
N THR A 71 9.79 -3.89 -17.27
CA THR A 71 9.07 -4.34 -18.45
C THR A 71 9.88 -3.84 -19.64
N ASP A 72 10.60 -4.76 -20.29
CA ASP A 72 11.19 -4.53 -21.61
C ASP A 72 10.09 -4.13 -22.60
N GLU A 73 9.89 -2.84 -22.79
CA GLU A 73 9.13 -2.31 -23.91
C GLU A 73 10.10 -1.94 -25.04
N SER A 74 10.14 -2.85 -26.01
CA SER A 74 10.95 -2.77 -27.22
C SER A 74 10.66 -1.50 -28.02
N LYS A 75 11.68 -0.65 -28.20
CA LYS A 75 11.76 0.27 -29.34
C LYS A 75 12.32 -0.47 -30.55
N SER A 76 11.69 -0.25 -31.70
CA SER A 76 11.97 -0.88 -32.97
C SER A 76 13.06 -0.18 -33.78
N LYS A 77 13.71 -0.98 -34.65
CA LYS A 77 14.65 -0.68 -35.75
C LYS A 77 16.09 -0.33 -35.34
N SER A 78 17.14 -0.81 -36.01
CA SER A 78 17.30 -1.43 -37.34
C SER A 78 18.56 -2.31 -37.38
N ASP A 79 18.55 -3.28 -38.31
CA ASP A 79 19.67 -4.13 -38.70
C ASP A 79 20.99 -3.38 -38.90
N GLU A 80 22.10 -3.98 -38.49
CA GLU A 80 23.27 -4.19 -39.34
C GLU A 80 24.19 -5.27 -38.74
N THR A 81 24.60 -6.17 -39.63
CA THR A 81 25.44 -7.36 -39.46
C THR A 81 26.91 -7.02 -39.24
N GLU A 82 27.63 -7.90 -38.51
CA GLU A 82 28.98 -8.47 -38.84
C GLU A 82 29.53 -9.19 -37.59
N THR A 83 29.64 -10.53 -37.58
CA THR A 83 30.88 -11.35 -37.72
C THR A 83 32.02 -10.92 -36.78
N GLU A 84 32.78 -11.73 -36.07
CA GLU A 84 32.97 -13.18 -35.92
C GLU A 84 34.02 -13.38 -34.79
N THR A 85 34.25 -14.64 -34.41
CA THR A 85 35.46 -15.22 -33.78
C THR A 85 35.56 -15.30 -32.25
N GLU A 86 35.31 -16.52 -31.79
CA GLU A 86 35.95 -17.18 -30.67
C GLU A 86 37.48 -17.26 -30.88
N SER A 87 38.25 -17.24 -29.78
CA SER A 87 39.36 -18.19 -29.63
C SER A 87 39.79 -18.33 -28.17
N GLU A 88 40.08 -19.60 -27.87
CA GLU A 88 40.44 -20.21 -26.60
C GLU A 88 41.83 -19.76 -26.10
N SER A 89 42.08 -19.91 -24.79
CA SER A 89 43.12 -20.86 -24.33
C SER A 89 43.24 -20.92 -22.81
N LYS A 90 43.26 -22.16 -22.32
CA LYS A 90 43.65 -22.59 -20.97
C LYS A 90 45.17 -22.52 -20.78
N SER A 91 45.63 -22.28 -19.55
CA SER A 91 46.64 -23.11 -18.85
C SER A 91 46.91 -22.47 -17.47
N ASP A 92 46.58 -23.14 -16.36
CA ASP A 92 47.42 -24.12 -15.64
C ASP A 92 48.68 -23.51 -15.01
N LYS A 93 48.65 -23.26 -13.68
CA LYS A 93 49.38 -24.06 -12.67
C LYS A 93 49.41 -23.39 -11.29
N THR A 94 49.00 -24.21 -10.34
CA THR A 94 49.24 -24.23 -8.89
C THR A 94 50.63 -23.80 -8.42
N GLU A 95 50.66 -23.13 -7.26
CA GLU A 95 51.68 -23.38 -6.23
C GLU A 95 51.04 -23.26 -4.83
N PHE A 96 51.29 -24.29 -4.02
CA PHE A 96 50.91 -24.46 -2.62
C PHE A 96 51.99 -23.81 -1.75
N GLU A 97 51.61 -23.10 -0.69
CA GLU A 97 52.42 -23.02 0.53
C GLU A 97 51.53 -23.28 1.75
N SER A 98 52.00 -24.21 2.57
CA SER A 98 51.40 -24.73 3.80
C SER A 98 52.02 -24.09 5.04
N ASP A 99 51.34 -24.34 6.15
CA ASP A 99 51.77 -24.24 7.55
C ASP A 99 51.78 -22.87 8.23
N LYS A 100 50.83 -22.71 9.17
CA LYS A 100 51.12 -22.99 10.59
C LYS A 100 49.82 -23.10 11.39
N THR A 101 49.60 -24.30 11.90
CA THR A 101 48.74 -24.63 13.04
C THR A 101 49.46 -24.23 14.32
N ASP A 102 48.76 -23.57 15.24
CA ASP A 102 49.09 -23.59 16.67
C ASP A 102 47.80 -23.81 17.46
N ASN A 103 47.92 -24.72 18.41
CA ASN A 103 46.86 -25.42 19.14
C ASN A 103 46.24 -24.59 20.28
N GLU A 104 45.05 -25.08 20.64
CA GLU A 104 44.22 -24.95 21.84
C GLU A 104 44.92 -24.55 23.15
N SER A 105 44.22 -23.75 23.94
CA SER A 105 44.25 -23.82 25.41
C SER A 105 42.89 -23.43 26.01
N ASP A 106 42.47 -24.25 26.97
CA ASP A 106 41.18 -24.42 27.63
C ASP A 106 40.63 -23.27 28.50
N GLU A 107 39.31 -23.40 28.70
CA GLU A 107 38.48 -23.10 29.88
C GLU A 107 38.51 -21.71 30.54
N SER A 108 37.35 -21.03 30.46
CA SER A 108 36.68 -20.50 31.66
C SER A 108 35.18 -20.31 31.37
N GLU A 109 34.37 -21.24 31.88
CA GLU A 109 32.91 -21.05 32.04
C GLU A 109 32.67 -20.03 33.16
N GLU A 110 32.24 -18.82 32.81
CA GLU A 110 31.57 -17.92 33.75
C GLU A 110 30.08 -17.89 33.44
N SER A 111 29.33 -18.58 34.32
CA SER A 111 27.88 -18.53 34.41
C SER A 111 27.43 -17.15 34.90
N GLU A 112 26.85 -16.33 34.04
CA GLU A 112 26.11 -15.14 34.49
C GLU A 112 24.62 -15.48 34.67
N SER A 113 24.23 -15.38 35.94
CA SER A 113 22.88 -15.51 36.47
C SER A 113 21.88 -14.57 35.80
N ALA A 114 20.67 -15.10 35.57
CA ALA A 114 19.51 -14.38 35.09
C ALA A 114 19.24 -13.08 35.87
N LYS A 115 19.41 -11.95 35.19
CA LYS A 115 18.71 -10.71 35.50
C LYS A 115 17.81 -10.42 34.31
N GLU A 116 16.51 -10.32 34.57
CA GLU A 116 15.52 -9.81 33.62
C GLU A 116 15.89 -8.36 33.27
N GLU A 117 16.71 -8.20 32.23
CA GLU A 117 16.83 -6.93 31.54
C GLU A 117 15.65 -6.83 30.58
N THR A 118 14.93 -5.71 30.66
CA THR A 118 13.93 -5.32 29.68
C THR A 118 14.61 -5.19 28.32
N GLU A 119 14.60 -6.26 27.52
CA GLU A 119 15.24 -6.29 26.20
C GLU A 119 14.54 -5.31 25.25
N THR A 120 15.12 -4.12 25.09
CA THR A 120 14.78 -3.23 23.98
C THR A 120 14.99 -3.96 22.66
N ILE A 121 14.05 -3.84 21.72
CA ILE A 121 14.13 -4.45 20.37
C ILE A 121 15.50 -4.12 19.75
N PRO A 122 16.35 -5.12 19.46
CA PRO A 122 17.66 -4.86 18.87
C PRO A 122 17.45 -4.17 17.52
N LYS A 123 18.06 -3.00 17.32
CA LYS A 123 18.17 -2.36 16.02
C LYS A 123 19.60 -2.55 15.50
N PHE A 124 19.78 -2.47 14.19
CA PHE A 124 21.14 -2.41 13.68
C PHE A 124 21.82 -1.15 14.23
N PRO A 125 23.10 -1.23 14.61
CA PRO A 125 23.81 -0.07 15.16
C PRO A 125 23.86 1.13 14.20
N ASN A 126 23.84 0.87 12.88
CA ASN A 126 23.87 1.89 11.82
C ASN A 126 23.43 1.30 10.45
N ASN A 127 23.25 2.17 9.45
CA ASN A 127 22.83 1.79 8.10
C ASN A 127 23.87 0.90 7.38
N THR A 128 25.17 1.19 7.53
CA THR A 128 26.24 0.41 6.90
C THR A 128 26.26 -1.05 7.37
N TYR A 129 25.98 -1.28 8.65
CA TYR A 129 25.78 -2.63 9.20
C TYR A 129 24.61 -3.33 8.51
N SER A 130 23.45 -2.67 8.43
CA SER A 130 22.23 -3.19 7.81
C SER A 130 22.45 -3.55 6.33
N ASP A 131 23.14 -2.68 5.59
CA ASP A 131 23.46 -2.86 4.18
C ASP A 131 24.37 -4.07 3.96
N LEU A 132 25.41 -4.23 4.78
CA LEU A 132 26.26 -5.42 4.71
C LEU A 132 25.44 -6.68 4.98
N MET A 133 24.65 -6.71 6.05
CA MET A 133 23.85 -7.90 6.37
C MET A 133 22.82 -8.21 5.27
N THR A 134 22.29 -7.18 4.61
CA THR A 134 21.43 -7.33 3.43
C THR A 134 22.19 -7.98 2.28
N LEU A 135 23.39 -7.52 1.95
CA LEU A 135 24.23 -8.13 0.91
C LEU A 135 24.53 -9.60 1.20
N ILE A 136 24.83 -9.91 2.45
CA ILE A 136 25.16 -11.27 2.90
C ILE A 136 23.97 -12.22 2.70
N ILE A 137 22.76 -11.76 3.02
CA ILE A 137 21.53 -12.54 2.80
C ILE A 137 21.23 -12.64 1.30
N GLN A 138 21.21 -11.51 0.61
CA GLN A 138 20.78 -11.41 -0.79
C GLN A 138 21.61 -12.29 -1.72
N HIS A 139 22.92 -12.39 -1.45
CA HIS A 139 23.84 -13.20 -2.25
C HIS A 139 24.24 -14.51 -1.58
N ASN A 140 23.53 -14.89 -0.51
CA ASN A 140 23.80 -16.10 0.27
C ASN A 140 25.30 -16.29 0.61
N LEU A 141 25.97 -15.19 0.98
CA LEU A 141 27.41 -15.20 1.21
C LEU A 141 27.72 -16.00 2.48
N ASN A 142 28.64 -16.95 2.34
CA ASN A 142 29.15 -17.69 3.48
C ASN A 142 29.92 -16.77 4.43
N ASN A 143 30.09 -17.22 5.68
CA ASN A 143 30.76 -16.43 6.71
C ASN A 143 32.19 -16.03 6.31
N LYS A 144 32.90 -16.89 5.55
CA LYS A 144 34.27 -16.63 5.10
C LYS A 144 34.34 -15.45 4.13
N ALA A 145 33.47 -15.44 3.12
CA ALA A 145 33.37 -14.37 2.13
C ALA A 145 32.94 -13.05 2.79
N GLY A 146 31.91 -13.07 3.63
CA GLY A 146 31.47 -11.86 4.31
C GLY A 146 32.50 -11.31 5.31
N ASN A 147 33.24 -12.18 6.02
CA ASN A 147 34.35 -11.75 6.87
C ASN A 147 35.53 -11.17 6.06
N ALA A 148 35.71 -11.58 4.79
CA ALA A 148 36.68 -10.95 3.90
C ALA A 148 36.23 -9.52 3.51
N ILE A 149 34.94 -9.31 3.26
CA ILE A 149 34.38 -7.97 3.00
C ILE A 149 34.57 -7.06 4.21
N ILE A 150 34.27 -7.54 5.43
CA ILE A 150 34.47 -6.76 6.67
C ILE A 150 35.94 -6.36 6.82
N ARG A 151 36.88 -7.31 6.62
CA ARG A 151 38.32 -7.03 6.70
C ARG A 151 38.78 -6.03 5.64
N PHE A 152 38.29 -6.16 4.41
CA PHE A 152 38.59 -5.23 3.32
C PHE A 152 38.12 -3.82 3.67
N PHE A 153 36.86 -3.67 4.10
CA PHE A 153 36.30 -2.38 4.48
C PHE A 153 37.08 -1.76 5.64
N ASN A 154 37.29 -2.50 6.74
CA ASN A 154 37.99 -1.97 7.92
C ASN A 154 39.45 -1.58 7.64
N LYS A 155 40.12 -2.29 6.72
CA LYS A 155 41.51 -1.97 6.33
C LYS A 155 41.60 -0.67 5.53
N HIS A 156 40.60 -0.37 4.72
CA HIS A 156 40.63 0.75 3.78
C HIS A 156 39.72 1.91 4.19
N SER A 157 38.91 1.76 5.24
CA SER A 157 38.09 2.84 5.80
C SER A 157 38.97 3.76 6.64
N ASN A 158 38.91 5.07 6.38
CA ASN A 158 39.54 6.10 7.22
C ASN A 158 38.73 6.39 8.50
N LEU A 159 38.00 5.39 9.03
CA LEU A 159 37.12 5.54 10.18
C LEU A 159 37.83 5.06 11.46
N PRO A 160 37.72 5.80 12.57
CA PRO A 160 38.36 5.44 13.84
C PRO A 160 37.74 4.19 14.50
N THR A 161 36.49 3.89 14.17
CA THR A 161 35.76 2.70 14.63
C THR A 161 35.06 2.03 13.45
N SER A 162 35.03 0.69 13.46
CA SER A 162 34.32 -0.08 12.43
C SER A 162 32.82 0.12 12.58
N LEU A 163 32.16 0.48 11.47
CA LEU A 163 30.70 0.54 11.37
C LEU A 163 30.06 -0.84 11.14
N LEU A 164 30.87 -1.87 10.89
CA LEU A 164 30.42 -3.21 10.52
C LEU A 164 30.36 -4.15 11.74
N PRO A 165 29.63 -5.27 11.66
CA PRO A 165 29.75 -6.33 12.67
C PRO A 165 31.20 -6.80 12.82
N LYS A 166 31.56 -7.27 14.02
CA LYS A 166 32.88 -7.87 14.28
C LYS A 166 33.16 -9.03 13.33
N ASN A 167 32.13 -9.83 13.03
CA ASN A 167 32.13 -10.88 12.03
C ASN A 167 30.69 -11.20 11.60
N ILE A 168 30.53 -11.92 10.50
CA ILE A 168 29.22 -12.28 9.95
C ILE A 168 28.40 -13.14 10.91
N GLU A 169 29.02 -13.98 11.71
CA GLU A 169 28.31 -14.82 12.68
C GLU A 169 27.62 -13.97 13.74
N GLN A 170 28.28 -12.94 14.26
CA GLN A 170 27.66 -11.97 15.17
C GLN A 170 26.57 -11.16 14.48
N GLY A 171 26.79 -10.80 13.22
CA GLY A 171 25.75 -10.20 12.36
C GLY A 171 24.50 -11.08 12.28
N ARG A 172 24.67 -12.37 12.00
CA ARG A 172 23.60 -13.37 11.95
C ARG A 172 22.93 -13.56 13.31
N LYS A 173 23.70 -13.68 14.40
CA LYS A 173 23.16 -13.77 15.77
C LYS A 173 22.30 -12.56 16.13
N LEU A 174 22.72 -11.35 15.78
CA LEU A 174 21.91 -10.15 15.98
C LEU A 174 20.60 -10.22 15.16
N MET A 175 20.67 -10.60 13.89
CA MET A 175 19.48 -10.78 13.06
C MET A 175 18.55 -11.86 13.59
N ASP A 176 19.08 -12.97 14.12
CA ASP A 176 18.29 -14.07 14.64
C ASP A 176 17.63 -13.68 15.98
N ARG A 177 18.31 -12.92 16.84
CA ARG A 177 17.69 -12.28 18.02
C ARG A 177 16.59 -11.30 17.62
N MET A 178 16.82 -10.45 16.61
CA MET A 178 15.79 -9.56 16.08
C MET A 178 14.57 -10.34 15.59
N LYS A 179 14.75 -11.39 14.76
CA LYS A 179 13.65 -12.22 14.27
C LYS A 179 12.87 -12.87 15.42
N LEU A 180 13.58 -13.38 16.43
CA LEU A 180 12.99 -14.04 17.59
C LEU A 180 12.16 -13.05 18.42
N ILE A 181 12.73 -11.90 18.78
CA ILE A 181 12.03 -10.85 19.53
C ILE A 181 10.80 -10.33 18.75
N ASN A 182 10.90 -10.15 17.44
CA ASN A 182 9.76 -9.71 16.62
C ASN A 182 8.64 -10.76 16.52
N LEU A 183 8.96 -12.04 16.67
CA LEU A 183 7.96 -13.12 16.72
C LEU A 183 7.36 -13.27 18.14
N LEU A 184 8.16 -12.99 19.17
CA LEU A 184 7.83 -13.15 20.59
C LEU A 184 7.19 -11.93 21.24
N ASN A 185 7.33 -10.74 20.67
CA ASN A 185 7.05 -9.48 21.37
C ASN A 185 5.58 -9.35 21.77
N LYS A 186 5.37 -9.52 23.09
CA LYS A 186 4.15 -9.24 23.85
C LYS A 186 4.24 -7.87 24.54
N GLU A 187 4.92 -6.88 23.97
CA GLU A 187 5.09 -5.59 24.65
C GLU A 187 3.72 -4.92 24.88
N LYS A 188 3.31 -4.91 26.15
CA LYS A 188 2.21 -4.08 26.66
C LYS A 188 2.67 -2.63 26.54
N THR A 189 2.05 -1.90 25.63
CA THR A 189 2.36 -0.49 25.40
C THR A 189 1.96 0.37 26.61
N ASN A 190 2.96 1.05 27.17
CA ASN A 190 2.78 2.30 27.92
C ASN A 190 2.17 3.38 27.01
N ASN A 191 1.66 4.47 27.62
CA ASN A 191 0.81 5.51 27.02
C ASN A 191 1.33 6.24 25.76
N ASN A 192 2.57 6.01 25.29
CA ASN A 192 3.09 6.57 24.03
C ASN A 192 3.27 5.45 23.00
N ARG A 193 2.23 5.16 22.20
CA ARG A 193 2.30 4.17 21.12
C ARG A 193 3.05 4.74 19.91
N ASN A 194 3.98 3.93 19.40
CA ASN A 194 4.66 4.16 18.13
C ASN A 194 4.21 3.09 17.12
N TYR A 195 3.64 3.52 15.99
CA TYR A 195 3.18 2.66 14.90
C TYR A 195 4.25 2.58 13.83
N ASN A 196 4.87 1.41 13.70
CA ASN A 196 5.91 1.15 12.71
C ASN A 196 5.87 -0.28 12.15
N GLU A 197 5.36 -1.23 12.94
CA GLU A 197 5.24 -2.63 12.57
C GLU A 197 3.86 -3.18 12.90
N GLN A 198 3.52 -4.32 12.30
CA GLN A 198 2.20 -4.91 12.52
C GLN A 198 1.95 -5.30 13.97
N TYR A 199 2.96 -5.74 14.71
CA TYR A 199 2.82 -6.11 16.12
C TYR A 199 2.54 -4.92 17.05
N THR A 200 2.80 -3.68 16.62
CA THR A 200 2.39 -2.48 17.37
C THR A 200 0.99 -1.99 17.01
N SER A 201 0.32 -2.65 16.05
CA SER A 201 -1.01 -2.24 15.56
C SER A 201 -2.16 -2.66 16.48
N ASN A 202 -3.25 -1.89 16.41
CA ASN A 202 -4.51 -2.24 17.08
C ASN A 202 -5.10 -3.58 16.61
N TRP A 203 -4.86 -3.97 15.34
CA TRP A 203 -5.32 -5.25 14.82
C TRP A 203 -4.62 -6.42 15.52
N TRP A 204 -3.29 -6.34 15.69
CA TRP A 204 -2.50 -7.38 16.34
C TRP A 204 -2.93 -7.57 17.80
N ALA A 205 -2.99 -6.47 18.56
CA ALA A 205 -3.37 -6.50 19.97
C ALA A 205 -4.79 -7.07 20.20
N ARG A 206 -5.72 -6.86 19.26
CA ARG A 206 -7.07 -7.46 19.33
C ARG A 206 -7.06 -8.93 18.94
N THR A 207 -6.30 -9.29 17.91
CA THR A 207 -6.26 -10.66 17.37
C THR A 207 -5.53 -11.60 18.33
N GLU A 208 -4.42 -11.16 18.92
CA GLU A 208 -3.65 -11.94 19.88
C GLU A 208 -4.49 -12.35 21.11
N LYS A 209 -5.38 -11.47 21.59
CA LYS A 209 -6.31 -11.78 22.70
C LYS A 209 -7.30 -12.90 22.39
N THR A 210 -7.49 -13.25 21.10
CA THR A 210 -8.36 -14.36 20.69
C THR A 210 -7.65 -15.71 20.67
N LEU A 211 -6.32 -15.73 20.87
CA LEU A 211 -5.50 -16.93 20.76
C LEU A 211 -5.38 -17.66 22.12
N PRO A 212 -5.19 -18.99 22.11
CA PRO A 212 -4.90 -19.75 23.32
C PRO A 212 -3.66 -19.25 24.06
N THR A 213 -3.67 -19.34 25.39
CA THR A 213 -2.52 -19.01 26.23
C THR A 213 -1.28 -19.80 25.80
N GLY A 214 -0.15 -19.13 25.64
CA GLY A 214 1.12 -19.75 25.24
C GLY A 214 1.33 -19.88 23.73
N SER A 215 0.33 -19.51 22.91
CA SER A 215 0.47 -19.47 21.45
C SER A 215 0.84 -18.09 20.91
N TYR A 216 1.26 -18.05 19.64
CA TYR A 216 1.73 -16.85 18.95
C TYR A 216 0.89 -16.54 17.72
N LEU A 217 0.73 -15.25 17.41
CA LEU A 217 0.07 -14.80 16.19
C LEU A 217 1.04 -14.87 15.01
N LEU A 218 0.64 -15.57 13.95
CA LEU A 218 1.34 -15.53 12.66
C LEU A 218 0.54 -14.66 11.68
N SER A 219 1.01 -13.44 11.47
CA SER A 219 0.33 -12.51 10.57
C SER A 219 0.63 -12.85 9.11
N ILE A 220 -0.42 -13.08 8.33
CA ILE A 220 -0.36 -13.37 6.90
C ILE A 220 -0.78 -12.12 6.12
N ILE A 221 0.08 -11.65 5.21
CA ILE A 221 -0.22 -10.58 4.27
C ILE A 221 -0.25 -11.17 2.87
N LEU A 222 -1.34 -10.91 2.14
CA LEU A 222 -1.49 -11.32 0.75
C LEU A 222 -1.27 -10.14 -0.19
N TYR A 223 -0.65 -10.39 -1.33
CA TYR A 223 -0.62 -9.44 -2.45
C TYR A 223 -1.28 -10.06 -3.68
N SER A 224 -2.05 -9.26 -4.41
CA SER A 224 -2.72 -9.69 -5.63
C SER A 224 -2.72 -8.56 -6.64
N ASP A 225 -2.18 -8.82 -7.82
CA ASP A 225 -2.32 -7.92 -8.97
C ASP A 225 -2.26 -8.72 -10.27
N ALA A 226 -3.32 -8.64 -11.07
CA ALA A 226 -3.39 -9.34 -12.34
C ALA A 226 -2.35 -8.74 -13.29
N SER A 227 -1.35 -9.54 -13.65
CA SER A 227 -0.17 -9.09 -14.37
C SER A 227 -0.15 -9.68 -15.77
N THR A 228 0.13 -8.84 -16.76
CA THR A 228 0.38 -9.28 -18.14
C THR A 228 1.72 -10.02 -18.20
N THR A 229 1.77 -11.18 -18.85
CA THR A 229 2.94 -12.04 -18.90
C THR A 229 3.60 -12.14 -20.28
N ASP A 230 3.06 -11.44 -21.28
CA ASP A 230 3.68 -11.32 -22.58
C ASP A 230 3.83 -9.84 -22.96
N SER A 231 4.82 -9.56 -23.83
CA SER A 231 5.09 -8.22 -24.36
C SER A 231 3.95 -7.67 -25.23
N LEU A 232 2.95 -8.50 -25.57
CA LEU A 232 1.84 -8.15 -26.45
C LEU A 232 0.53 -7.83 -25.70
N GLY A 233 0.48 -7.94 -24.38
CA GLY A 233 -0.74 -7.67 -23.61
C GLY A 233 -1.80 -8.79 -23.62
N LYS A 234 -1.52 -9.97 -24.17
CA LYS A 234 -2.56 -10.97 -24.52
C LYS A 234 -2.79 -12.03 -23.44
N ASN A 235 -1.74 -12.37 -22.70
CA ASN A 235 -1.81 -13.30 -21.59
C ASN A 235 -1.67 -12.56 -20.28
N THR A 236 -2.59 -12.83 -19.38
CA THR A 236 -2.60 -12.30 -18.02
C THR A 236 -2.56 -13.48 -17.07
N LEU A 237 -1.76 -13.38 -16.03
CA LEU A 237 -1.81 -14.28 -14.88
C LEU A 237 -2.33 -13.51 -13.67
N HIS A 238 -2.98 -14.21 -12.75
CA HIS A 238 -3.47 -13.62 -11.52
C HIS A 238 -2.74 -14.23 -10.32
N PRO A 239 -1.53 -13.76 -10.00
CA PRO A 239 -0.75 -14.27 -8.88
C PRO A 239 -1.35 -13.86 -7.53
N ILE A 240 -1.23 -14.75 -6.56
CA ILE A 240 -1.35 -14.46 -5.13
C ILE A 240 0.02 -14.66 -4.52
N PHE A 241 0.60 -13.59 -3.98
CA PHE A 241 1.82 -13.69 -3.17
C PHE A 241 1.48 -13.64 -1.69
N VAL A 242 2.34 -14.22 -0.87
CA VAL A 242 2.25 -14.22 0.58
C VAL A 242 3.54 -13.73 1.21
N THR A 243 3.41 -12.98 2.32
CA THR A 243 4.52 -12.68 3.23
C THR A 243 4.01 -12.71 4.67
N LEU A 244 4.93 -12.80 5.62
CA LEU A 244 4.62 -12.72 7.04
C LEU A 244 4.72 -11.27 7.53
N GLY A 245 3.72 -10.83 8.29
CA GLY A 245 3.71 -9.57 9.00
C GLY A 245 4.65 -9.52 10.20
N ASN A 246 5.05 -10.69 10.71
CA ASN A 246 6.06 -10.85 11.76
C ASN A 246 7.47 -10.43 11.29
N ILE A 247 7.70 -10.31 9.98
CA ILE A 247 8.97 -9.85 9.41
C ILE A 247 8.96 -8.32 9.37
N ILE A 248 9.98 -7.69 9.94
CA ILE A 248 10.15 -6.23 9.95
C ILE A 248 10.08 -5.61 8.55
N THR A 249 9.49 -4.42 8.45
CA THR A 249 9.07 -3.75 7.23
C THR A 249 10.19 -3.63 6.20
N TRP A 250 11.38 -3.17 6.59
CA TRP A 250 12.50 -3.00 5.65
C TRP A 250 12.91 -4.32 4.99
N ARG A 251 12.85 -5.43 5.75
CA ARG A 251 13.18 -6.77 5.26
C ARG A 251 12.03 -7.34 4.44
N ARG A 252 10.79 -7.20 4.94
CA ARG A 252 9.53 -7.64 4.29
C ARG A 252 9.34 -7.02 2.90
N ASN A 253 9.88 -5.82 2.69
CA ASN A 253 9.82 -5.14 1.41
C ASN A 253 10.75 -5.72 0.34
N LYS A 254 11.71 -6.59 0.69
CA LYS A 254 12.58 -7.25 -0.29
C LYS A 254 11.82 -8.33 -1.09
N PRO A 255 12.17 -8.56 -2.38
CA PRO A 255 11.44 -9.50 -3.24
C PRO A 255 11.46 -10.95 -2.73
N ASP A 256 12.60 -11.40 -2.21
CA ASP A 256 12.83 -12.77 -1.74
C ASP A 256 12.02 -13.15 -0.50
N VAL A 257 11.43 -12.17 0.20
CA VAL A 257 10.54 -12.42 1.35
C VAL A 257 9.12 -12.71 0.90
N LYS A 258 8.73 -12.29 -0.30
CA LYS A 258 7.40 -12.52 -0.86
C LYS A 258 7.45 -13.82 -1.65
N GLN A 259 6.60 -14.77 -1.27
CA GLN A 259 6.52 -16.07 -1.91
C GLN A 259 5.27 -16.15 -2.78
N LEU A 260 5.41 -16.66 -4.00
CA LEU A 260 4.25 -16.93 -4.86
C LEU A 260 3.49 -18.13 -4.28
N LEU A 261 2.23 -17.91 -3.92
CA LEU A 261 1.38 -18.94 -3.34
C LEU A 261 0.59 -19.71 -4.40
N ALA A 262 0.02 -19.00 -5.38
CA ALA A 262 -0.72 -19.61 -6.49
C ALA A 262 -0.95 -18.62 -7.64
N TYR A 263 -1.33 -19.16 -8.80
CA TYR A 263 -2.02 -18.41 -9.85
C TYR A 263 -3.51 -18.75 -9.85
N LEU A 264 -4.36 -17.74 -9.70
CA LEU A 264 -5.81 -17.92 -9.76
C LEU A 264 -6.28 -18.07 -11.21
N PRO A 265 -7.30 -18.91 -11.47
CA PRO A 265 -7.84 -19.10 -12.81
C PRO A 265 -8.51 -17.82 -13.33
N ILE A 266 -8.16 -17.42 -14.55
CA ILE A 266 -8.81 -16.35 -15.29
C ILE A 266 -9.76 -16.97 -16.32
N ILE A 267 -11.06 -16.80 -16.12
CA ILE A 267 -12.07 -17.29 -17.05
C ILE A 267 -12.26 -16.28 -18.18
N LYS A 268 -12.00 -16.72 -19.41
CA LYS A 268 -12.21 -15.92 -20.63
C LYS A 268 -13.65 -16.11 -21.13
N ALA A 269 -14.27 -15.04 -21.60
CA ALA A 269 -15.52 -15.11 -22.34
C ALA A 269 -15.27 -15.60 -23.77
N LYS A 270 -16.25 -16.27 -24.37
CA LYS A 270 -16.22 -16.67 -25.78
C LYS A 270 -16.39 -15.49 -26.74
N ASP A 271 -17.17 -14.48 -26.33
CA ASP A 271 -17.53 -13.29 -27.10
C ASP A 271 -17.91 -12.13 -26.15
N ASP A 272 -18.04 -10.93 -26.71
CA ASP A 272 -18.38 -9.72 -25.94
C ASP A 272 -19.79 -9.78 -25.32
N THR A 273 -20.73 -10.47 -25.97
CA THR A 273 -22.09 -10.68 -25.46
C THR A 273 -22.07 -11.48 -24.15
N GLN A 274 -21.29 -12.56 -24.11
CA GLN A 274 -21.10 -13.35 -22.90
C GLN A 274 -20.36 -12.54 -21.84
N LYS A 275 -19.32 -11.78 -22.22
CA LYS A 275 -18.52 -10.96 -21.30
C LYS A 275 -19.36 -9.99 -20.48
N ILE A 276 -20.38 -9.38 -21.09
CA ILE A 276 -21.26 -8.43 -20.40
C ILE A 276 -22.40 -9.10 -19.62
N SER A 277 -22.69 -10.38 -19.88
CA SER A 277 -23.76 -11.14 -19.23
C SER A 277 -23.53 -11.28 -17.72
N GLU A 278 -24.62 -11.21 -16.95
CA GLU A 278 -24.56 -11.34 -15.50
C GLU A 278 -24.17 -12.76 -15.06
N GLU A 279 -24.57 -13.77 -15.83
CA GLU A 279 -24.17 -15.16 -15.60
C GLU A 279 -22.66 -15.33 -15.66
N HIS A 280 -22.01 -14.83 -16.71
CA HIS A 280 -20.56 -14.95 -16.87
C HIS A 280 -19.79 -14.19 -15.79
N LYS A 281 -20.23 -12.96 -15.46
CA LYS A 281 -19.65 -12.18 -14.36
C LYS A 281 -19.74 -12.93 -13.03
N ASN A 282 -20.87 -13.56 -12.74
CA ASN A 282 -21.03 -14.37 -11.54
C ASN A 282 -20.21 -15.64 -11.55
N ILE A 283 -19.99 -16.28 -12.71
CA ILE A 283 -19.07 -17.42 -12.86
C ILE A 283 -17.64 -16.99 -12.51
N ILE A 284 -17.16 -15.85 -13.03
CA ILE A 284 -15.83 -15.31 -12.72
C ILE A 284 -15.69 -15.09 -11.21
N ARG A 285 -16.62 -14.33 -10.60
CA ARG A 285 -16.61 -14.02 -9.16
C ARG A 285 -16.65 -15.30 -8.30
N ARG A 286 -17.54 -16.25 -8.63
CA ARG A 286 -17.64 -17.53 -7.90
C ARG A 286 -16.36 -18.34 -8.01
N THR A 287 -15.74 -18.36 -9.19
CA THR A 287 -14.48 -19.09 -9.41
C THR A 287 -13.36 -18.47 -8.59
N PHE A 288 -13.24 -17.15 -8.58
CA PHE A 288 -12.28 -16.42 -7.76
C PHE A 288 -12.43 -16.78 -6.28
N HIS A 289 -13.63 -16.65 -5.70
CA HIS A 289 -13.85 -16.96 -4.28
C HIS A 289 -13.73 -18.44 -3.92
N LYS A 290 -14.10 -19.35 -4.82
CA LYS A 290 -13.87 -20.79 -4.61
C LYS A 290 -12.39 -21.13 -4.63
N SER A 291 -11.61 -20.49 -5.50
CA SER A 291 -10.17 -20.68 -5.58
C SER A 291 -9.48 -20.15 -4.32
N LEU A 292 -9.86 -18.95 -3.86
CA LEU A 292 -9.39 -18.41 -2.58
C LEU A 292 -9.77 -19.30 -1.40
N LYS A 293 -11.01 -19.81 -1.35
CA LYS A 293 -11.42 -20.75 -0.31
C LYS A 293 -10.51 -21.98 -0.29
N PHE A 294 -10.30 -22.61 -1.44
CA PHE A 294 -9.43 -23.78 -1.55
C PHE A 294 -8.00 -23.46 -1.09
N LEU A 295 -7.44 -22.33 -1.54
CA LEU A 295 -6.08 -21.93 -1.24
C LEU A 295 -5.85 -21.57 0.24
N LEU A 296 -6.82 -20.87 0.85
CA LEU A 296 -6.66 -20.28 2.18
C LEU A 296 -7.31 -21.11 3.30
N SER A 297 -8.10 -22.13 2.97
CA SER A 297 -8.70 -23.04 3.95
C SER A 297 -7.71 -23.60 4.99
N PRO A 298 -6.47 -24.00 4.62
CA PRO A 298 -5.49 -24.48 5.60
C PRO A 298 -5.11 -23.47 6.69
N LEU A 299 -5.29 -22.16 6.45
CA LEU A 299 -4.98 -21.13 7.46
C LEU A 299 -5.99 -21.08 8.61
N TYR A 300 -7.15 -21.71 8.44
CA TYR A 300 -8.27 -21.66 9.37
C TYR A 300 -8.56 -23.03 9.98
N ASP A 301 -7.58 -23.93 9.97
CA ASP A 301 -7.62 -25.12 10.81
C ASP A 301 -7.48 -24.70 12.28
N ASP A 302 -8.30 -25.30 13.15
CA ASP A 302 -8.40 -24.93 14.58
C ASP A 302 -7.15 -25.34 15.38
N ASN A 303 -6.27 -26.13 14.77
CA ASN A 303 -5.07 -26.64 15.42
C ASN A 303 -3.90 -25.64 15.41
N GLY A 304 -3.90 -24.57 14.62
CA GLY A 304 -2.68 -23.76 14.45
C GLY A 304 -1.56 -24.58 13.77
N ILE A 305 -0.33 -24.08 13.81
CA ILE A 305 0.84 -24.69 13.18
C ILE A 305 2.06 -24.65 14.10
N GLU A 306 2.88 -25.69 14.04
CA GLU A 306 4.22 -25.69 14.64
C GLU A 306 5.21 -24.96 13.73
N LEU A 307 5.94 -24.01 14.30
CA LEU A 307 7.00 -23.28 13.63
C LEU A 307 8.31 -23.48 14.40
N GLU A 308 9.26 -24.17 13.79
CA GLU A 308 10.60 -24.33 14.34
C GLU A 308 11.48 -23.14 13.95
N LEU A 309 12.00 -22.43 14.95
CA LEU A 309 12.94 -21.32 14.78
C LEU A 309 14.07 -21.47 15.79
N ASN A 310 15.31 -21.47 15.32
CA ASN A 310 16.51 -21.54 16.17
C ASN A 310 16.45 -22.67 17.21
N ASN A 311 16.07 -23.88 16.78
CA ASN A 311 15.90 -25.08 17.62
C ASN A 311 14.83 -24.92 18.72
N SER A 312 13.93 -23.94 18.59
CA SER A 312 12.77 -23.74 19.46
C SER A 312 11.49 -23.92 18.66
N ILE A 313 10.50 -24.59 19.24
CA ILE A 313 9.21 -24.83 18.61
C ILE A 313 8.20 -23.80 19.13
N PHE A 314 7.55 -23.10 18.21
CA PHE A 314 6.52 -22.12 18.48
C PHE A 314 5.18 -22.62 17.97
N TRP A 315 4.16 -22.59 18.82
CA TRP A 315 2.80 -22.87 18.40
C TRP A 315 2.15 -21.59 17.89
N CYS A 316 1.86 -21.52 16.59
CA CYS A 316 1.45 -20.32 15.90
C CYS A 316 0.04 -20.45 15.31
N PHE A 317 -0.75 -19.38 15.37
CA PHE A 317 -2.04 -19.29 14.70
C PHE A 317 -1.96 -18.33 13.50
N PRO A 318 -2.02 -18.83 12.26
CA PRO A 318 -2.03 -17.96 11.09
C PRO A 318 -3.33 -17.17 11.00
N ARG A 319 -3.22 -15.86 10.76
CA ARG A 319 -4.36 -14.96 10.52
C ARG A 319 -4.03 -13.97 9.42
N ILE A 320 -4.94 -13.81 8.46
CA ILE A 320 -4.80 -12.78 7.44
C ILE A 320 -4.96 -11.41 8.11
N SER A 321 -3.91 -10.60 8.08
CA SER A 321 -3.91 -9.23 8.56
C SER A 321 -4.30 -8.24 7.48
N MET A 322 -3.81 -8.46 6.27
CA MET A 322 -3.96 -7.52 5.17
C MET A 322 -3.93 -8.21 3.81
N ILE A 323 -4.72 -7.67 2.88
CA ILE A 323 -4.68 -8.01 1.46
C ILE A 323 -4.37 -6.72 0.71
N ILE A 324 -3.22 -6.67 0.06
CA ILE A 324 -2.73 -5.49 -0.66
C ILE A 324 -2.93 -5.73 -2.16
N SER A 325 -3.70 -4.85 -2.79
CA SER A 325 -4.01 -4.93 -4.21
C SER A 325 -4.38 -3.55 -4.74
N ASN A 326 -4.47 -3.36 -6.06
CA ASN A 326 -5.08 -2.13 -6.58
C ASN A 326 -6.59 -2.07 -6.25
N TRP A 327 -7.23 -0.91 -6.42
CA TRP A 327 -8.64 -0.72 -6.06
C TRP A 327 -9.62 -1.66 -6.81
N PRO A 328 -9.53 -1.87 -8.14
CA PRO A 328 -10.39 -2.82 -8.83
C PRO A 328 -10.26 -4.26 -8.31
N GLU A 329 -9.06 -4.66 -7.91
CA GLU A 329 -8.80 -5.98 -7.35
C GLU A 329 -9.29 -6.09 -5.90
N ALA A 330 -9.15 -5.01 -5.12
CA ALA A 330 -9.70 -4.94 -3.77
C ALA A 330 -11.23 -5.15 -3.79
N CYS A 331 -11.91 -4.51 -4.74
CA CYS A 331 -13.33 -4.73 -4.99
C CYS A 331 -13.67 -6.19 -5.36
N THR A 332 -12.75 -6.93 -6.01
CA THR A 332 -12.92 -8.39 -6.25
C THR A 332 -12.95 -9.16 -4.93
N PHE A 333 -11.97 -8.93 -4.04
CA PHE A 333 -11.88 -9.62 -2.74
C PHE A 333 -13.10 -9.38 -1.85
N VAL A 334 -13.65 -8.16 -1.88
CA VAL A 334 -14.77 -7.78 -1.02
C VAL A 334 -16.15 -7.97 -1.65
N LEU A 335 -16.21 -8.26 -2.96
CA LEU A 335 -17.43 -8.34 -3.79
C LEU A 335 -18.25 -7.04 -3.81
N THR A 336 -17.59 -5.91 -3.99
CA THR A 336 -18.25 -4.62 -4.26
C THR A 336 -18.19 -4.29 -5.76
N TYR A 337 -19.10 -3.44 -6.21
CA TYR A 337 -19.08 -2.97 -7.59
C TYR A 337 -17.79 -2.23 -7.92
N LYS A 338 -17.15 -2.61 -9.03
CA LYS A 338 -15.93 -1.98 -9.56
C LYS A 338 -16.23 -0.69 -10.33
N SER A 339 -17.05 0.19 -9.77
CA SER A 339 -17.49 1.42 -10.45
C SER A 339 -17.67 2.58 -9.49
N THR A 340 -17.05 3.71 -9.83
CA THR A 340 -17.26 5.00 -9.15
C THR A 340 -18.66 5.55 -9.34
N LYS A 341 -19.42 5.04 -10.32
CA LYS A 341 -20.83 5.42 -10.56
C LYS A 341 -21.82 4.62 -9.71
N SER A 342 -21.35 3.66 -8.92
CA SER A 342 -22.23 2.93 -8.00
C SER A 342 -22.73 3.83 -6.89
N ASN A 343 -23.88 3.52 -6.30
CA ASN A 343 -24.47 4.34 -5.24
C ASN A 343 -23.58 4.38 -3.99
N TYR A 344 -22.81 3.31 -3.75
CA TYR A 344 -21.88 3.19 -2.61
C TYR A 344 -20.51 2.68 -3.10
N PRO A 345 -19.69 3.56 -3.70
CA PRO A 345 -18.49 3.16 -4.44
C PRO A 345 -17.30 2.80 -3.56
N CYS A 346 -17.32 3.16 -2.28
CA CYS A 346 -16.25 2.78 -1.36
C CYS A 346 -16.34 1.29 -0.98
N HIS A 347 -15.21 0.58 -1.04
CA HIS A 347 -15.13 -0.82 -0.61
C HIS A 347 -14.97 -0.95 0.91
N PHE A 348 -14.65 0.14 1.63
CA PHE A 348 -14.53 0.17 3.09
C PHE A 348 -15.83 0.52 3.81
N CYS A 349 -16.65 1.42 3.26
CA CYS A 349 -17.81 2.00 3.95
C CYS A 349 -19.02 2.21 3.02
N LEU A 350 -20.15 2.57 3.61
CA LEU A 350 -21.41 2.89 2.95
C LEU A 350 -21.62 4.40 2.82
N VAL A 351 -20.59 5.15 2.41
CA VAL A 351 -20.77 6.55 1.99
C VAL A 351 -21.42 6.57 0.60
N SER A 352 -22.48 7.37 0.45
CA SER A 352 -23.18 7.52 -0.82
C SER A 352 -22.32 8.26 -1.84
N LYS A 353 -22.53 8.02 -3.13
CA LYS A 353 -21.81 8.73 -4.19
C LYS A 353 -22.06 10.25 -4.15
N GLU A 354 -23.25 10.68 -3.71
CA GLU A 354 -23.62 12.08 -3.52
C GLU A 354 -22.85 12.74 -2.38
N ASP A 355 -22.39 11.94 -1.43
CA ASP A 355 -21.73 12.36 -0.20
C ASP A 355 -20.20 12.27 -0.27
N LEU A 356 -19.62 11.78 -1.37
CA LEU A 356 -18.16 11.61 -1.50
C LEU A 356 -17.37 12.92 -1.38
N SER A 357 -17.95 14.03 -1.79
CA SER A 357 -17.36 15.38 -1.67
C SER A 357 -17.77 16.10 -0.38
N ASN A 358 -18.57 15.47 0.47
CA ASN A 358 -19.03 16.07 1.71
C ASN A 358 -17.98 15.89 2.82
N ILE A 359 -17.11 16.89 2.96
CA ILE A 359 -16.07 16.89 4.00
C ILE A 359 -16.64 16.99 5.42
N ASN A 360 -17.89 17.42 5.60
CA ASN A 360 -18.51 17.59 6.91
C ASN A 360 -19.11 16.30 7.49
N LEU A 361 -18.93 15.16 6.81
CA LEU A 361 -19.40 13.87 7.33
C LEU A 361 -18.61 13.46 8.57
N ASN A 362 -19.31 13.37 9.70
CA ASN A 362 -18.71 12.86 10.92
C ASN A 362 -18.47 11.35 10.83
N SER A 363 -17.43 10.85 11.50
CA SER A 363 -17.10 9.41 11.55
C SER A 363 -18.26 8.54 12.01
N ASN A 364 -19.13 9.09 12.86
CA ASN A 364 -20.32 8.39 13.40
C ASN A 364 -21.44 8.23 12.36
N GLN A 365 -21.42 9.03 11.29
CA GLN A 365 -22.37 8.95 10.17
C GLN A 365 -21.89 7.98 9.07
N ILE A 366 -20.61 7.58 9.12
CA ILE A 366 -20.00 6.68 8.15
C ILE A 366 -20.16 5.25 8.65
N GLU A 367 -21.08 4.50 8.06
CA GLU A 367 -21.22 3.07 8.36
C GLU A 367 -20.11 2.27 7.66
N PRO A 368 -19.22 1.55 8.38
CA PRO A 368 -18.23 0.69 7.76
C PRO A 368 -18.89 -0.58 7.21
N ARG A 369 -18.36 -1.08 6.10
CA ARG A 369 -18.70 -2.42 5.61
C ARG A 369 -18.07 -3.45 6.54
N SER A 370 -18.86 -4.46 6.90
CA SER A 370 -18.46 -5.56 7.76
C SER A 370 -18.99 -6.88 7.21
N HIS A 371 -18.44 -7.99 7.70
CA HIS A 371 -18.99 -9.31 7.35
C HIS A 371 -20.44 -9.46 7.83
N ASN A 372 -20.87 -8.77 8.89
CA ASN A 372 -22.21 -8.89 9.45
C ASN A 372 -23.25 -8.17 8.59
N ASN A 373 -23.07 -6.86 8.36
CA ASN A 373 -24.04 -6.07 7.59
C ASN A 373 -24.07 -6.52 6.12
N MET A 374 -22.93 -6.75 5.47
CA MET A 374 -22.90 -7.14 4.05
C MET A 374 -23.52 -8.52 3.80
N LYS A 375 -23.30 -9.48 4.71
CA LYS A 375 -23.95 -10.79 4.68
C LYS A 375 -25.47 -10.69 4.89
N LEU A 376 -25.93 -9.76 5.73
CA LEU A 376 -27.35 -9.50 5.96
C LEU A 376 -28.01 -8.94 4.69
N TYR A 377 -27.43 -7.92 4.06
CA TYR A 377 -27.92 -7.38 2.79
C TYR A 377 -27.98 -8.45 1.69
N TYR A 378 -26.97 -9.31 1.61
CA TYR A 378 -26.96 -10.43 0.68
C TYR A 378 -28.10 -11.43 0.94
N LYS A 379 -28.28 -11.87 2.19
CA LYS A 379 -29.36 -12.81 2.57
C LYS A 379 -30.75 -12.26 2.28
N ASN A 380 -30.94 -10.95 2.42
CA ASN A 380 -32.21 -10.28 2.18
C ASN A 380 -32.43 -9.90 0.70
N ASN A 381 -31.54 -10.30 -0.22
CA ASN A 381 -31.56 -9.92 -1.63
C ASN A 381 -31.48 -8.39 -1.87
N MET A 382 -30.94 -7.64 -0.90
CA MET A 382 -30.79 -6.18 -0.94
C MET A 382 -29.37 -5.74 -1.33
N GLY A 383 -28.53 -6.66 -1.80
CA GLY A 383 -27.12 -6.35 -2.08
C GLY A 383 -26.91 -5.22 -3.10
N LYS A 384 -27.80 -5.12 -4.10
CA LYS A 384 -27.76 -4.02 -5.08
C LYS A 384 -27.89 -2.65 -4.43
N ASN A 385 -28.65 -2.53 -3.35
CA ASN A 385 -28.89 -1.27 -2.65
C ASN A 385 -27.61 -0.74 -2.01
N VAL A 386 -26.69 -1.62 -1.65
CA VAL A 386 -25.39 -1.29 -1.03
C VAL A 386 -24.21 -1.60 -1.95
N SER A 387 -24.44 -1.72 -3.26
CA SER A 387 -23.40 -1.95 -4.27
C SER A 387 -22.52 -3.18 -4.02
N ILE A 388 -23.11 -4.28 -3.52
CA ILE A 388 -22.45 -5.60 -3.42
C ILE A 388 -22.90 -6.54 -4.54
N GLU A 389 -21.99 -7.38 -5.00
CA GLU A 389 -22.24 -8.36 -6.05
C GLU A 389 -23.13 -9.51 -5.57
N ASN A 390 -23.92 -10.10 -6.46
CA ASN A 390 -24.83 -11.20 -6.13
C ASN A 390 -24.12 -12.56 -6.05
N VAL A 391 -23.02 -12.62 -5.30
CA VAL A 391 -22.24 -13.82 -5.03
C VAL A 391 -21.90 -13.87 -3.54
N ARG A 392 -21.97 -15.05 -2.94
CA ARG A 392 -21.58 -15.22 -1.54
C ARG A 392 -20.07 -15.03 -1.39
N ASN A 393 -19.66 -14.06 -0.57
CA ASN A 393 -18.26 -13.87 -0.22
C ASN A 393 -17.78 -15.00 0.70
N PHE A 394 -16.67 -15.64 0.35
CA PHE A 394 -16.02 -16.70 1.16
C PHE A 394 -15.63 -16.20 2.56
N PHE A 395 -15.12 -14.97 2.66
CA PHE A 395 -14.61 -14.43 3.91
C PHE A 395 -15.69 -14.19 4.97
N TRP A 396 -16.98 -14.14 4.60
CA TRP A 396 -18.09 -14.05 5.58
C TRP A 396 -18.31 -15.31 6.44
N SER A 397 -17.60 -16.40 6.13
CA SER A 397 -17.55 -17.62 6.96
C SER A 397 -16.24 -17.76 7.72
N VAL A 398 -15.28 -16.87 7.50
CA VAL A 398 -13.97 -16.92 8.16
C VAL A 398 -14.06 -16.16 9.49
N PRO A 399 -13.67 -16.77 10.61
CA PRO A 399 -13.68 -16.09 11.90
C PRO A 399 -12.60 -15.00 11.97
N ASN A 400 -12.84 -13.97 12.78
CA ASN A 400 -11.85 -12.95 13.14
C ASN A 400 -11.22 -12.17 11.96
N ILE A 401 -11.92 -12.07 10.83
CA ILE A 401 -11.53 -11.22 9.70
C ILE A 401 -12.68 -10.29 9.30
N ASN A 402 -12.40 -8.98 9.22
CA ASN A 402 -13.23 -8.07 8.45
C ASN A 402 -12.56 -7.84 7.09
N ILE A 403 -13.00 -8.57 6.07
CA ILE A 403 -12.39 -8.51 4.73
C ILE A 403 -12.38 -7.10 4.14
N TYR A 404 -13.39 -6.29 4.45
CA TYR A 404 -13.51 -4.92 3.97
C TYR A 404 -12.42 -4.02 4.55
N ALA A 405 -12.08 -4.19 5.83
CA ALA A 405 -11.01 -3.45 6.47
C ALA A 405 -9.61 -4.03 6.17
N ALA A 406 -9.50 -5.35 5.99
CA ALA A 406 -8.24 -6.03 5.70
C ALA A 406 -7.74 -5.79 4.27
N THR A 407 -8.64 -5.50 3.33
CA THR A 407 -8.27 -5.28 1.92
C THR A 407 -7.95 -3.81 1.69
N VAL A 408 -6.69 -3.50 1.43
CA VAL A 408 -6.21 -2.13 1.27
C VAL A 408 -5.65 -1.89 -0.14
N PRO A 409 -5.97 -0.75 -0.77
CA PRO A 409 -5.32 -0.32 -1.99
C PRO A 409 -3.80 -0.19 -1.78
N ASP A 410 -3.01 -0.71 -2.70
CA ASP A 410 -1.57 -0.46 -2.66
C ASP A 410 -1.28 1.03 -2.88
N ARG A 411 -0.25 1.51 -2.18
CA ARG A 411 0.09 2.93 -2.14
C ARG A 411 0.50 3.48 -3.51
N MET A 412 1.19 2.69 -4.33
CA MET A 412 1.68 3.13 -5.63
C MET A 412 0.50 3.43 -6.56
N HIS A 413 -0.45 2.50 -6.68
CA HIS A 413 -1.64 2.72 -7.49
C HIS A 413 -2.54 3.79 -6.88
N HIS A 414 -2.62 3.91 -5.56
CA HIS A 414 -3.51 4.88 -4.91
C HIS A 414 -2.97 6.32 -4.94
N LEU A 415 -1.72 6.54 -4.54
CA LEU A 415 -1.15 7.90 -4.42
C LEU A 415 -0.47 8.35 -5.73
N ASP A 416 0.50 7.57 -6.20
CA ASP A 416 1.37 7.97 -7.31
C ASP A 416 0.63 7.95 -8.64
N LEU A 417 -0.02 6.81 -8.95
CA LEU A 417 -0.66 6.56 -10.25
C LEU A 417 -2.14 6.97 -10.30
N SER A 418 -2.78 7.25 -9.15
CA SER A 418 -4.19 7.71 -9.14
C SER A 418 -4.32 9.15 -8.67
N LEU A 419 -4.23 9.43 -7.37
CA LEU A 419 -4.57 10.75 -6.82
C LEU A 419 -3.71 11.88 -7.39
N PHE A 420 -2.38 11.69 -7.46
CA PHE A 420 -1.50 12.72 -8.03
C PHE A 420 -1.69 12.88 -9.54
N GLN A 421 -1.83 11.77 -10.28
CA GLN A 421 -2.18 11.83 -11.70
C GLN A 421 -3.47 12.63 -11.92
N HIS A 422 -4.49 12.40 -11.08
CA HIS A 422 -5.74 13.12 -11.13
C HIS A 422 -5.56 14.61 -10.84
N GLN A 423 -4.86 14.97 -9.76
CA GLN A 423 -4.54 16.36 -9.41
C GLN A 423 -3.82 17.08 -10.56
N LEU A 424 -2.84 16.42 -11.17
CA LEU A 424 -2.06 16.96 -12.28
C LEU A 424 -2.93 17.18 -13.52
N ASN A 425 -3.78 16.22 -13.87
CA ASN A 425 -4.71 16.33 -15.00
C ASN A 425 -5.77 17.39 -14.76
N PHE A 426 -6.33 17.46 -13.54
CA PHE A 426 -7.27 18.50 -13.15
C PHE A 426 -6.64 19.89 -13.25
N THR A 427 -5.41 20.06 -12.77
CA THR A 427 -4.64 21.31 -12.88
C THR A 427 -4.49 21.74 -14.34
N LYS A 428 -4.14 20.82 -15.25
CA LYS A 428 -4.03 21.11 -16.69
C LYS A 428 -5.36 21.58 -17.27
N ILE A 429 -6.45 20.88 -16.96
CA ILE A 429 -7.79 21.21 -17.47
C ILE A 429 -8.23 22.58 -16.95
N LEU A 430 -8.04 22.85 -15.66
CA LEU A 430 -8.37 24.11 -15.01
C LEU A 430 -7.61 25.29 -15.64
N ILE A 431 -6.28 25.18 -15.73
CA ILE A 431 -5.44 26.22 -16.32
C ILE A 431 -5.79 26.46 -17.78
N ASN A 432 -5.98 25.39 -18.57
CA ASN A 432 -6.36 25.53 -19.98
C ASN A 432 -7.71 26.24 -20.13
N LYS A 433 -8.68 25.96 -19.25
CA LYS A 433 -10.00 26.60 -19.27
C LYS A 433 -9.95 28.08 -18.88
N GLN A 434 -9.14 28.46 -17.88
CA GLN A 434 -9.14 29.82 -17.34
C GLN A 434 -8.10 30.75 -17.99
N CYS A 435 -6.95 30.22 -18.42
CA CYS A 435 -5.81 30.99 -18.95
C CYS A 435 -5.49 30.69 -20.41
N GLY A 436 -6.08 29.63 -20.98
CA GLY A 436 -5.81 29.19 -22.34
C GLY A 436 -4.52 28.38 -22.48
N LYS A 437 -4.28 27.91 -23.72
CA LYS A 437 -3.20 26.99 -24.06
C LYS A 437 -1.80 27.56 -23.85
N SER A 438 -1.61 28.87 -24.03
CA SER A 438 -0.29 29.51 -23.88
C SER A 438 0.33 29.30 -22.50
N VAL A 439 -0.50 29.29 -21.44
CA VAL A 439 -0.03 29.04 -20.06
C VAL A 439 0.31 27.56 -19.83
N ILE A 440 -0.38 26.65 -20.51
CA ILE A 440 -0.03 25.22 -20.52
C ILE A 440 1.31 25.00 -21.24
N ASP A 441 1.54 25.69 -22.36
CA ASP A 441 2.81 25.63 -23.07
C ASP A 441 3.95 26.20 -22.21
N GLU A 442 3.69 27.25 -21.43
CA GLU A 442 4.62 27.79 -20.44
C GLU A 442 4.92 26.80 -19.31
N MET A 443 3.91 26.13 -18.76
CA MET A 443 4.08 25.05 -17.78
C MET A 443 5.00 23.95 -18.32
N ASN A 444 4.82 23.56 -19.60
CA ASN A 444 5.67 22.59 -20.27
C ASN A 444 7.11 23.09 -20.45
N ARG A 445 7.27 24.38 -20.80
CA ARG A 445 8.57 25.03 -20.96
C ARG A 445 9.33 25.03 -19.64
N ARG A 446 8.69 25.37 -18.52
CA ARG A 446 9.30 25.36 -17.18
C ARG A 446 9.80 23.97 -16.79
N VAL A 447 9.05 22.91 -17.11
CA VAL A 447 9.52 21.53 -16.85
C VAL A 447 10.79 21.19 -17.63
N LYS A 448 10.88 21.64 -18.88
CA LYS A 448 12.09 21.44 -19.71
C LYS A 448 13.30 22.20 -19.18
N LEU A 449 13.09 23.30 -18.44
CA LEU A 449 14.14 24.11 -17.86
C LEU A 449 14.70 23.57 -16.55
N ILE A 450 14.04 22.58 -15.92
CA ILE A 450 14.56 21.97 -14.70
C ILE A 450 15.93 21.35 -14.99
N PRO A 451 17.00 21.80 -14.29
CA PRO A 451 18.33 21.24 -14.47
C PRO A 451 18.36 19.75 -14.17
N ARG A 452 19.24 19.02 -14.85
CA ARG A 452 19.49 17.62 -14.51
C ARG A 452 20.07 17.54 -13.10
N TYR A 453 19.50 16.66 -12.29
CA TYR A 453 19.95 16.38 -10.94
C TYR A 453 19.98 14.87 -10.72
N LYS A 454 20.86 14.41 -9.84
CA LYS A 454 20.97 12.98 -9.49
C LYS A 454 19.64 12.52 -8.88
N ASP A 455 19.14 11.36 -9.28
CA ASP A 455 17.90 10.77 -8.74
C ASP A 455 16.60 11.59 -9.02
N LEU A 456 16.66 12.48 -10.02
CA LEU A 456 15.50 13.19 -10.58
C LEU A 456 15.35 12.84 -12.07
N LYS A 457 14.21 12.27 -12.46
CA LYS A 457 13.94 11.98 -13.88
C LYS A 457 13.80 13.30 -14.66
N SER A 458 14.50 13.39 -15.79
CA SER A 458 14.45 14.57 -16.67
C SER A 458 13.34 14.45 -17.70
N PHE A 459 12.67 15.57 -18.00
CA PHE A 459 11.59 15.65 -18.99
C PHE A 459 11.96 16.60 -20.15
N PRO A 460 12.96 16.28 -20.99
CA PRO A 460 13.47 17.19 -22.02
C PRO A 460 12.43 17.53 -23.10
N ASN A 461 11.49 16.62 -23.34
CA ASN A 461 10.38 16.83 -24.27
C ASN A 461 9.13 17.39 -23.57
N GLY A 462 9.24 17.73 -22.28
CA GLY A 462 8.10 18.01 -21.42
C GLY A 462 7.38 16.71 -21.02
N PHE A 463 6.29 16.86 -20.27
CA PHE A 463 5.51 15.73 -19.74
C PHE A 463 4.04 15.76 -20.20
N LEU A 464 3.60 16.86 -20.83
CA LEU A 464 2.20 17.06 -21.19
C LEU A 464 1.68 16.10 -22.28
N HIS A 465 2.58 15.55 -23.11
CA HIS A 465 2.24 14.64 -24.20
C HIS A 465 2.36 13.16 -23.82
N LEU A 466 2.89 12.87 -22.63
CA LEU A 466 3.09 11.50 -22.16
C LEU A 466 1.75 10.96 -21.68
N THR A 467 1.24 9.95 -22.37
CA THR A 467 -0.06 9.31 -22.08
C THR A 467 0.01 8.40 -20.86
N LEU A 468 1.19 7.83 -20.59
CA LEU A 468 1.48 6.95 -19.47
C LEU A 468 2.82 7.38 -18.86
N LEU A 469 2.78 7.71 -17.57
CA LEU A 469 3.96 7.95 -16.75
C LEU A 469 4.05 6.84 -15.71
N THR A 470 5.27 6.39 -15.46
CA THR A 470 5.59 5.47 -14.38
C THR A 470 5.44 6.14 -13.01
N ALA A 471 5.31 5.35 -11.95
CA ALA A 471 5.26 5.89 -10.59
C ALA A 471 6.54 6.69 -10.24
N SER A 472 7.71 6.24 -10.71
CA SER A 472 8.99 6.94 -10.54
C SER A 472 9.00 8.32 -11.19
N GLU A 473 8.40 8.45 -12.38
CA GLU A 473 8.24 9.74 -13.06
C GLU A 473 7.26 10.65 -12.33
N TYR A 474 6.12 10.14 -11.84
CA TYR A 474 5.21 10.95 -11.01
C TYR A 474 5.86 11.43 -9.72
N ARG A 475 6.64 10.59 -9.04
CA ARG A 475 7.41 11.01 -7.85
C ARG A 475 8.43 12.11 -8.20
N SER A 476 9.05 12.04 -9.36
CA SER A 476 9.93 13.11 -9.86
C SER A 476 9.14 14.40 -10.13
N LEU A 477 7.94 14.29 -10.71
CA LEU A 477 7.05 15.44 -10.90
C LEU A 477 6.62 16.06 -9.56
N MET A 478 6.21 15.27 -8.56
CA MET A 478 5.85 15.77 -7.22
C MET A 478 6.93 16.69 -6.63
N LYS A 479 8.21 16.31 -6.79
CA LYS A 479 9.36 17.10 -6.32
C LYS A 479 9.48 18.47 -7.01
N ILE A 480 9.14 18.56 -8.29
CA ILE A 480 9.36 19.78 -9.08
C ILE A 480 8.11 20.64 -9.28
N MET A 481 6.92 20.05 -9.16
CA MET A 481 5.66 20.66 -9.58
C MET A 481 5.37 22.01 -8.92
N ILE A 482 5.78 22.21 -7.66
CA ILE A 482 5.64 23.50 -6.95
C ILE A 482 6.34 24.61 -7.74
N PHE A 483 7.59 24.42 -8.15
CA PHE A 483 8.36 25.40 -8.92
C PHE A 483 7.80 25.64 -10.33
N ILE A 484 7.07 24.65 -10.86
CA ILE A 484 6.44 24.77 -12.18
C ILE A 484 5.20 25.66 -12.13
N VAL A 485 4.35 25.45 -11.12
CA VAL A 485 3.06 26.14 -11.00
C VAL A 485 3.15 27.48 -10.29
N ASP A 486 4.22 27.72 -9.55
CA ASP A 486 4.43 28.97 -8.83
C ASP A 486 4.55 30.16 -9.77
N GLU A 487 3.78 31.21 -9.51
CA GLU A 487 3.65 32.40 -10.36
C GLU A 487 3.48 32.06 -11.86
N LEU A 488 2.71 31.01 -12.17
CA LEU A 488 2.53 30.53 -13.55
C LEU A 488 1.65 31.47 -14.39
N TYR A 489 0.72 32.17 -13.76
CA TYR A 489 -0.17 33.13 -14.42
C TYR A 489 -0.58 34.25 -13.46
N LYS A 490 -0.98 35.40 -14.01
CA LYS A 490 -1.48 36.54 -13.25
C LYS A 490 -2.93 36.33 -12.83
N ASP A 491 -3.26 36.80 -11.63
CA ASP A 491 -4.62 36.74 -11.12
C ASP A 491 -5.57 37.64 -11.92
N SER A 492 -6.78 37.14 -12.16
CA SER A 492 -7.90 37.88 -12.75
C SER A 492 -8.90 38.26 -11.66
N GLY A 493 -9.57 39.41 -11.83
CA GLY A 493 -10.69 39.82 -10.99
C GLY A 493 -12.03 39.13 -11.32
N SER A 494 -12.05 38.23 -12.30
CA SER A 494 -13.29 37.55 -12.70
C SER A 494 -13.81 36.61 -11.60
N PRO A 495 -15.13 36.58 -11.35
CA PRO A 495 -15.72 35.65 -10.42
C PRO A 495 -15.39 34.20 -10.84
N ASN A 496 -15.05 33.35 -9.88
CA ASN A 496 -14.61 31.96 -10.06
C ASN A 496 -13.22 31.73 -10.67
N PHE A 497 -12.38 32.77 -10.79
CA PHE A 497 -10.98 32.58 -11.17
C PHE A 497 -10.16 32.02 -10.00
N ILE A 498 -9.46 30.91 -10.22
CA ILE A 498 -8.59 30.33 -9.20
C ILE A 498 -7.24 31.04 -9.24
N LYS A 499 -6.95 31.79 -8.18
CA LYS A 499 -5.67 32.48 -8.01
C LYS A 499 -4.51 31.50 -8.10
N ASN A 500 -3.39 31.93 -8.69
CA ASN A 500 -2.24 31.05 -8.89
C ASN A 500 -1.70 30.49 -7.56
N ASN A 501 -1.62 31.32 -6.52
CA ASN A 501 -1.14 30.92 -5.21
C ASN A 501 -1.95 29.75 -4.60
N LYS A 502 -3.24 29.62 -4.91
CA LYS A 502 -4.07 28.49 -4.49
C LYS A 502 -3.66 27.18 -5.17
N ILE A 503 -3.25 27.23 -6.44
CA ILE A 503 -2.68 26.07 -7.13
C ILE A 503 -1.39 25.64 -6.44
N THR A 504 -0.46 26.58 -6.22
CA THR A 504 0.80 26.31 -5.51
C THR A 504 0.56 25.72 -4.12
N GLU A 505 -0.41 26.26 -3.37
CA GLU A 505 -0.81 25.77 -2.04
C GLU A 505 -1.28 24.31 -2.08
N VAL A 506 -2.07 23.91 -3.08
CA VAL A 506 -2.54 22.52 -3.23
C VAL A 506 -1.38 21.54 -3.47
N TYR A 507 -0.38 21.91 -4.28
CA TYR A 507 0.82 21.07 -4.48
C TYR A 507 1.71 21.01 -3.24
N LEU A 508 1.82 22.11 -2.48
CA LEU A 508 2.51 22.13 -1.19
C LEU A 508 1.83 21.21 -0.18
N LYS A 509 0.50 21.29 -0.06
CA LYS A 509 -0.31 20.41 0.81
C LYS A 509 -0.18 18.94 0.40
N TRP A 510 -0.25 18.64 -0.90
CA TRP A 510 0.01 17.30 -1.42
C TRP A 510 1.38 16.78 -0.97
N ASN A 511 2.44 17.56 -1.16
CA ASN A 511 3.79 17.13 -0.78
C ASN A 511 3.92 16.91 0.74
N LYS A 512 3.29 17.75 1.57
CA LYS A 512 3.23 17.54 3.02
C LYS A 512 2.51 16.23 3.37
N MET A 513 1.31 16.01 2.83
CA MET A 513 0.54 14.78 3.04
C MET A 513 1.33 13.55 2.57
N TYR A 514 1.93 13.63 1.38
CA TYR A 514 2.71 12.54 0.80
C TYR A 514 3.92 12.19 1.68
N LEU A 515 4.70 13.18 2.12
CA LEU A 515 5.84 12.94 3.02
C LEU A 515 5.41 12.34 4.36
N LEU A 516 4.35 12.86 4.97
CA LEU A 516 3.79 12.30 6.21
C LEU A 516 3.36 10.86 6.02
N SER A 517 2.70 10.51 4.90
CA SER A 517 2.28 9.15 4.56
C SER A 517 3.44 8.16 4.33
N ARG A 518 4.67 8.65 4.20
CA ARG A 518 5.89 7.86 3.96
C ARG A 518 6.77 7.74 5.20
N LYS A 519 6.36 8.26 6.36
CA LYS A 519 7.08 8.02 7.61
C LYS A 519 7.19 6.52 7.89
N GLU A 520 8.34 6.10 8.40
CA GLU A 520 8.57 4.72 8.82
C GLU A 520 8.04 4.46 10.25
N ASN A 521 7.97 5.50 11.08
CA ASN A 521 7.49 5.45 12.45
C ASN A 521 6.49 6.59 12.66
N TYR A 522 5.33 6.28 13.23
CA TYR A 522 4.29 7.25 13.55
C TYR A 522 4.03 7.28 15.05
N GLU A 523 4.07 8.46 15.63
CA GLU A 523 3.44 8.71 16.91
C GLU A 523 1.93 8.95 16.71
N GLU A 524 1.14 8.88 17.79
CA GLU A 524 -0.30 9.21 17.73
C GLU A 524 -0.54 10.65 17.20
N SER A 525 0.36 11.56 17.55
CA SER A 525 0.39 12.95 17.04
C SER A 525 0.59 13.00 15.53
N ASP A 526 1.45 12.14 14.96
CA ASP A 526 1.70 12.04 13.52
C ASP A 526 0.48 11.50 12.77
N VAL A 527 -0.21 10.51 13.34
CA VAL A 527 -1.46 9.97 12.76
C VAL A 527 -2.53 11.07 12.73
N THR A 528 -2.68 11.81 13.83
CA THR A 528 -3.60 12.95 13.94
C THR A 528 -3.25 14.03 12.92
N LEU A 529 -1.96 14.38 12.82
CA LEU A 529 -1.47 15.37 11.86
C LEU A 529 -1.72 14.93 10.41
N LEU A 530 -1.50 13.65 10.09
CA LEU A 530 -1.80 13.11 8.76
C LEU A 530 -3.29 13.22 8.44
N GLN A 531 -4.17 12.87 9.39
CA GLN A 531 -5.62 13.01 9.21
C GLN A 531 -6.03 14.46 8.95
N VAL A 532 -5.51 15.41 9.73
CA VAL A 532 -5.75 16.84 9.55
C VAL A 532 -5.20 17.32 8.20
N THR A 533 -4.02 16.86 7.80
CA THR A 533 -3.41 17.24 6.51
C THR A 533 -4.23 16.73 5.33
N ILE A 534 -4.78 15.51 5.42
CA ILE A 534 -5.70 14.96 4.42
C ILE A 534 -6.97 15.81 4.36
N TYR A 535 -7.56 16.16 5.51
CA TYR A 535 -8.75 17.00 5.57
C TYR A 535 -8.54 18.39 4.95
N ILE A 536 -7.39 19.01 5.21
CA ILE A 536 -7.02 20.34 4.68
C ILE A 536 -6.71 20.30 3.16
N PHE A 537 -6.36 19.12 2.64
CA PHE A 537 -6.06 18.92 1.23
C PHE A 537 -7.33 18.73 0.38
N ILE A 538 -8.33 18.00 0.89
CA ILE A 538 -9.65 17.81 0.27
C ILE A 538 -10.41 19.14 0.34
#